data_AF-A0A654D5R0-F1
#
_entry.id   AF-A0A654D5R0-F1
#
_cell.length_a   1.000
_cell.length_b   1.000
_cell.length_c   1.000
_cell.angle_alpha   90.00
_cell.angle_beta   90.00
_cell.angle_gamma   90.00
#
_symmetry.space_group_name_H-M   'P 1'
#
loop_
_entity.id
_entity.type
_entity.pdbx_description
1 polymer ?
#
loop_
_entity_poly.entity_id
_entity_poly.type
_entity_poly.pdbx_seq_one_letter_code
_entity_poly.pdbx_strand_id
1 'polypeptide(L)'
;MMSKALIDPATVPGWGVDADPQNDPTYPIRHIEDQKTRGLAWSRPALQRPDVEILRSIEHNRLPAVVGTSTPPSGLSGMLRRYAFRRSESDWWHWLLLMGADRINVVEGVLDDLREGAVPNIPAEMGLRAEWKHNRAGLLARIGAVAAASLGAVLIVRARRTAAPDVSPAPERRSITGDVGETALTENLRTSGHDRAGHTQPG
;
A
#
# COMPACT_ATOMS: atom_id res chain seq x y z
N MET A 1 -2.21 -16.41 -12.68
CA MET A 1 -0.83 -16.05 -12.34
C MET A 1 -0.45 -14.85 -13.19
N MET A 2 -0.35 -13.64 -12.61
CA MET A 2 0.07 -12.45 -13.35
C MET A 2 1.59 -12.52 -13.54
N SER A 3 2.03 -12.71 -14.78
CA SER A 3 3.44 -12.66 -15.16
C SER A 3 3.98 -11.25 -14.89
N LYS A 4 4.97 -11.15 -14.01
CA LYS A 4 5.71 -9.90 -13.78
C LYS A 4 6.40 -9.52 -15.09
N ALA A 5 5.93 -8.46 -15.75
CA ALA A 5 6.58 -7.93 -16.94
C ALA A 5 8.03 -7.59 -16.57
N LEU A 6 8.99 -8.27 -17.19
CA LEU A 6 10.40 -7.94 -17.08
C LEU A 6 10.59 -6.64 -17.86
N ILE A 7 10.96 -5.57 -17.16
CA ILE A 7 11.30 -4.28 -17.77
C ILE A 7 12.60 -4.49 -18.54
N ASP A 8 12.64 -4.08 -19.81
CA ASP A 8 13.87 -4.06 -20.60
C ASP A 8 14.75 -2.89 -20.13
N PRO A 9 15.91 -3.17 -19.49
CA PRO A 9 16.80 -2.14 -18.97
C PRO A 9 17.29 -1.16 -20.04
N ALA A 10 17.37 -1.55 -21.31
CA ALA A 10 17.83 -0.68 -22.39
C ALA A 10 16.83 0.45 -22.71
N THR A 11 15.56 0.28 -22.33
CA THR A 11 14.49 1.24 -22.61
C THR A 11 14.30 2.29 -21.52
N VAL A 12 14.94 2.12 -20.36
CA VAL A 12 14.80 3.02 -19.22
C VAL A 12 15.85 4.12 -19.32
N PRO A 13 15.45 5.39 -19.50
CA PRO A 13 16.40 6.51 -19.57
C PRO A 13 17.27 6.58 -18.31
N GLY A 14 18.59 6.62 -18.47
CA GLY A 14 19.55 6.67 -17.36
C GLY A 14 19.86 5.32 -16.71
N TRP A 15 19.28 4.21 -17.19
CA TRP A 15 19.63 2.89 -16.69
C TRP A 15 21.06 2.51 -17.09
N GLY A 16 21.88 2.17 -16.10
CA GLY A 16 23.30 1.85 -16.30
C GLY A 16 24.25 3.06 -16.35
N VAL A 17 23.77 4.27 -16.09
CA VAL A 17 24.65 5.47 -16.00
C VAL A 17 25.68 5.35 -14.88
N ASP A 18 25.33 4.67 -13.78
CA ASP A 18 26.24 4.38 -12.66
C ASP A 18 27.22 3.23 -12.94
N ALA A 19 27.09 2.54 -14.08
CA ALA A 19 27.98 1.46 -14.46
C ALA A 19 29.24 1.96 -15.17
N ASP A 20 29.25 3.21 -15.64
CA ASP A 20 30.43 3.85 -16.23
C ASP A 20 31.43 4.21 -15.13
N PRO A 21 32.65 3.63 -15.12
CA PRO A 21 33.69 3.99 -14.15
C PRO A 21 34.07 5.47 -14.21
N GLN A 22 33.88 6.14 -15.35
CA GLN A 22 34.20 7.56 -15.53
C GLN A 22 33.17 8.48 -14.85
N ASN A 23 31.99 7.96 -14.50
CA ASN A 23 30.95 8.70 -13.77
C ASN A 23 31.20 8.70 -12.24
N ASP A 24 32.21 7.97 -11.75
CA ASP A 24 32.63 8.03 -10.35
C ASP A 24 33.45 9.32 -10.12
N PRO A 25 33.05 10.21 -9.18
CA PRO A 25 33.82 11.41 -8.85
C PRO A 25 35.24 11.14 -8.33
N THR A 26 35.55 9.89 -7.99
CA THR A 26 36.86 9.44 -7.52
C THR A 26 37.71 8.77 -8.60
N TYR A 27 37.20 8.62 -9.83
CA TYR A 27 37.98 8.18 -10.99
C TYR A 27 38.84 9.34 -11.55
N PRO A 28 40.09 9.13 -11.99
CA PRO A 28 40.87 7.88 -12.04
C PRO A 28 41.74 7.64 -10.81
N ILE A 29 41.63 8.47 -9.76
CA ILE A 29 42.55 8.50 -8.62
C ILE A 29 42.35 7.26 -7.72
N ARG A 30 41.12 6.74 -7.63
CA ARG A 30 40.76 5.60 -6.79
C ARG A 30 40.83 4.28 -7.57
N HIS A 31 41.83 3.46 -7.27
CA HIS A 31 41.91 2.07 -7.73
C HIS A 31 40.90 1.18 -6.97
N ILE A 32 39.81 0.75 -7.63
CA ILE A 32 38.74 -0.05 -7.02
C ILE A 32 39.19 -1.52 -6.89
N GLU A 33 39.99 -2.03 -7.83
CA GLU A 33 40.59 -3.37 -7.80
C GLU A 33 41.30 -3.69 -6.47
N ASP A 34 42.00 -2.73 -5.87
CA ASP A 34 42.71 -2.89 -4.60
C ASP A 34 41.79 -2.96 -3.36
N GLN A 35 40.50 -2.65 -3.52
CA GLN A 35 39.55 -2.57 -2.41
C GLN A 35 38.87 -3.91 -2.10
N LYS A 36 38.83 -4.85 -3.07
CA LYS A 36 38.31 -6.22 -2.82
C LYS A 36 39.07 -6.90 -1.67
N THR A 37 40.35 -6.60 -1.51
CA THR A 37 41.25 -7.15 -0.49
C THR A 37 41.10 -6.48 0.89
N ARG A 38 40.42 -5.32 1.01
CA ARG A 38 40.35 -4.50 2.25
C ARG A 38 39.05 -4.68 3.07
N GLY A 39 38.40 -5.85 3.00
CA GLY A 39 37.24 -6.15 3.85
C GLY A 39 35.86 -5.88 3.25
N LEU A 40 35.77 -5.66 1.93
CA LEU A 40 34.48 -5.60 1.22
C LEU A 40 33.84 -6.98 1.01
N ALA A 41 34.60 -8.07 1.23
CA ALA A 41 34.09 -9.44 1.22
C ALA A 41 33.65 -9.86 2.63
N TRP A 42 32.50 -9.36 3.09
CA TRP A 42 31.88 -9.82 4.32
C TRP A 42 30.73 -10.77 4.03
N SER A 43 30.65 -11.88 4.76
CA SER A 43 29.48 -12.77 4.72
C SER A 43 28.33 -12.13 5.48
N ARG A 44 27.15 -12.06 4.86
CA ARG A 44 25.94 -11.59 5.57
C ARG A 44 25.69 -12.46 6.81
N PRO A 45 25.46 -11.88 7.99
CA PRO A 45 25.16 -12.63 9.20
C PRO A 45 23.85 -13.39 9.07
N ALA A 46 23.70 -14.43 9.89
CA ALA A 46 22.46 -15.18 9.97
C ALA A 46 21.29 -14.24 10.35
N LEU A 47 20.15 -14.46 9.70
CA LEU A 47 18.92 -13.71 9.98
C LEU A 47 18.26 -14.27 11.25
N GLN A 48 17.92 -13.39 12.18
CA GLN A 48 17.07 -13.72 13.32
C GLN A 48 15.68 -14.15 12.84
N ARG A 49 15.10 -15.16 13.52
CA ARG A 49 13.69 -15.53 13.34
C ARG A 49 12.84 -14.64 14.26
N PRO A 50 11.93 -13.82 13.73
CA PRO A 50 11.08 -12.99 14.57
C PRO A 50 9.99 -13.84 15.25
N ASP A 51 9.82 -13.65 16.56
CA ASP A 51 8.74 -14.29 17.35
C ASP A 51 7.40 -13.55 17.23
N VAL A 52 7.45 -12.30 16.77
CA VAL A 52 6.30 -11.40 16.62
C VAL A 52 6.22 -10.89 15.19
N GLU A 53 5.04 -10.41 14.80
CA GLU A 53 4.86 -9.81 13.48
C GLU A 53 5.69 -8.54 13.32
N ILE A 54 6.60 -8.54 12.34
CA ILE A 54 7.40 -7.38 11.96
C ILE A 54 6.85 -6.82 10.65
N LEU A 55 6.31 -5.61 10.73
CA LEU A 55 5.86 -4.88 9.55
C LEU A 55 7.06 -4.26 8.85
N ARG A 56 7.09 -4.38 7.53
CA ARG A 56 8.16 -3.87 6.68
C ARG A 56 7.58 -3.12 5.51
N SER A 57 8.33 -2.13 5.05
CA SER A 57 8.01 -1.39 3.82
C SER A 57 8.04 -2.30 2.60
N ILE A 58 7.23 -1.96 1.60
CA ILE A 58 7.17 -2.64 0.31
C ILE A 58 8.48 -2.51 -0.50
N GLU A 59 9.27 -1.46 -0.22
CA GLU A 59 10.53 -1.18 -0.91
C GLU A 59 11.65 -2.11 -0.41
N HIS A 60 11.52 -2.56 0.84
CA HIS A 60 12.50 -3.41 1.52
C HIS A 60 12.00 -4.85 1.62
N ASN A 61 12.26 -5.65 0.58
CA ASN A 61 11.84 -7.06 0.54
C ASN A 61 12.68 -8.01 1.44
N ARG A 62 13.67 -7.51 2.19
CA ARG A 62 14.49 -8.33 3.09
C ARG A 62 14.46 -7.74 4.49
N LEU A 63 14.33 -8.60 5.49
CA LEU A 63 14.47 -8.19 6.88
C LEU A 63 15.95 -7.97 7.22
N PRO A 64 16.26 -7.04 8.13
CA PRO A 64 17.62 -6.91 8.67
C PRO A 64 18.00 -8.14 9.50
N ALA A 65 19.29 -8.29 9.79
CA ALA A 65 19.84 -9.44 10.51
C ALA A 65 19.25 -9.61 11.92
N VAL A 66 19.02 -8.49 12.61
CA VAL A 66 18.41 -8.43 13.94
C VAL A 66 17.17 -7.56 13.84
N VAL A 67 16.07 -8.04 14.41
CA VAL A 67 14.77 -7.34 14.41
C VAL A 67 14.23 -7.29 15.83
N GLY A 68 13.66 -6.14 16.20
CA GLY A 68 13.00 -5.95 17.48
C GLY A 68 11.87 -4.94 17.33
N THR A 69 10.75 -5.20 18.01
CA THR A 69 9.65 -4.24 18.14
C THR A 69 9.13 -4.29 19.57
N SER A 70 9.03 -3.12 20.21
CA SER A 70 8.46 -3.01 21.55
C SER A 70 6.92 -3.02 21.54
N THR A 71 6.32 -2.77 20.37
CA THR A 71 4.87 -2.64 20.19
C THR A 71 4.45 -3.47 18.97
N PRO A 72 4.33 -4.80 19.11
CA PRO A 72 3.85 -5.63 18.03
C PRO A 72 2.43 -5.19 17.63
N PRO A 73 2.08 -5.23 16.32
CA PRO A 73 0.80 -4.74 15.83
C PRO A 73 -0.37 -5.59 16.33
N SER A 74 -1.06 -5.10 17.36
CA SER A 74 -2.27 -5.69 17.93
C SER A 74 -3.50 -4.81 17.71
N GLY A 75 -4.70 -5.38 17.86
CA GLY A 75 -5.95 -4.63 17.79
C GLY A 75 -6.21 -3.89 16.47
N LEU A 76 -7.01 -2.83 16.56
CA LEU A 76 -7.37 -1.94 15.45
C LEU A 76 -6.16 -1.08 15.03
N SER A 77 -5.36 -0.59 15.99
CA SER A 77 -4.16 0.17 15.65
C SER A 77 -3.17 -0.67 14.83
N GLY A 78 -3.00 -1.96 15.17
CA GLY A 78 -2.22 -2.92 14.39
C GLY A 78 -2.78 -3.18 13.00
N MET A 79 -4.10 -3.19 12.82
CA MET A 79 -4.73 -3.28 11.49
C MET A 79 -4.41 -2.05 10.63
N LEU A 80 -4.45 -0.85 11.21
CA LEU A 80 -4.06 0.38 10.51
C LEU A 80 -2.59 0.34 10.11
N ARG A 81 -1.69 -0.10 11.01
CA ARG A 81 -0.27 -0.27 10.68
C ARG A 81 -0.10 -1.26 9.53
N ARG A 82 -0.74 -2.43 9.57
CA ARG A 82 -0.75 -3.41 8.45
C ARG A 82 -1.26 -2.81 7.14
N TYR A 83 -2.18 -1.86 7.19
CA TYR A 83 -2.64 -1.15 5.99
C TYR A 83 -1.64 -0.09 5.51
N ALA A 84 -1.02 0.65 6.44
CA ALA A 84 0.01 1.64 6.14
C ALA A 84 1.20 1.01 5.42
N PHE A 85 1.72 -0.12 5.93
CA PHE A 85 2.89 -0.82 5.37
C PHE A 85 2.64 -1.49 4.01
N ARG A 86 1.41 -1.46 3.48
CA ARG A 86 1.12 -1.83 2.08
C ARG A 86 1.35 -0.69 1.08
N ARG A 87 1.61 0.52 1.56
CA ARG A 87 1.90 1.71 0.75
C ARG A 87 3.42 1.99 0.73
N SER A 88 3.87 2.73 -0.28
CA SER A 88 5.24 3.25 -0.35
C SER A 88 5.47 4.28 0.75
N GLU A 89 6.70 4.39 1.23
CA GLU A 89 7.11 5.39 2.22
C GLU A 89 7.03 6.83 1.65
N SER A 90 7.03 6.96 0.33
CA SER A 90 6.82 8.23 -0.37
C SER A 90 5.36 8.68 -0.41
N ASP A 91 4.40 7.79 -0.14
CA ASP A 91 2.98 8.14 -0.08
C ASP A 91 2.67 8.78 1.28
N TRP A 92 2.17 10.02 1.28
CA TRP A 92 1.80 10.73 2.51
C TRP A 92 0.74 9.99 3.34
N TRP A 93 -0.10 9.15 2.69
CA TRP A 93 -1.08 8.33 3.40
C TRP A 93 -0.43 7.29 4.32
N HIS A 94 0.76 6.77 3.97
CA HIS A 94 1.50 5.85 4.83
C HIS A 94 1.71 6.46 6.22
N TRP A 95 2.23 7.68 6.25
CA TRP A 95 2.52 8.43 7.46
C TRP A 95 1.25 8.84 8.22
N LEU A 96 0.20 9.28 7.52
CA LEU A 96 -1.04 9.66 8.17
C LEU A 96 -1.70 8.47 8.87
N LEU A 97 -1.69 7.30 8.25
CA LEU A 97 -2.21 6.07 8.84
C LEU A 97 -1.40 5.63 10.06
N LEU A 98 -0.07 5.76 10.03
CA LEU A 98 0.78 5.46 11.19
C LEU A 98 0.47 6.40 12.37
N MET A 99 0.39 7.71 12.13
CA MET A 99 0.01 8.66 13.19
C MET A 99 -1.38 8.38 13.76
N GLY A 100 -2.34 8.03 12.88
CA GLY A 100 -3.68 7.62 13.29
C GLY A 100 -3.66 6.34 14.13
N ALA A 101 -2.85 5.35 13.74
CA ALA A 101 -2.67 4.12 14.50
C ALA A 101 -2.09 4.39 15.90
N ASP A 102 -1.14 5.32 16.03
CA ASP A 102 -0.57 5.68 17.33
C ASP A 102 -1.60 6.32 18.26
N ARG A 103 -2.49 7.17 17.73
CA ARG A 103 -3.61 7.73 18.52
C ARG A 103 -4.60 6.64 18.95
N ILE A 104 -4.95 5.73 18.04
CA ILE A 104 -5.87 4.62 18.35
C ILE A 104 -5.28 3.69 19.40
N ASN A 105 -3.98 3.37 19.30
CA ASN A 105 -3.30 2.49 20.25
C ASN A 105 -3.36 3.00 21.69
N VAL A 106 -3.27 4.33 21.88
CA VAL A 106 -3.43 4.94 23.21
C VAL A 106 -4.85 4.77 23.73
N VAL A 107 -5.86 5.00 22.87
CA VAL A 107 -7.27 4.83 23.26
C VAL A 107 -7.60 3.37 23.57
N GLU A 108 -7.06 2.43 22.79
CA GLU A 108 -7.17 0.99 23.04
C GLU A 108 -6.57 0.63 24.40
N GLY A 109 -5.34 1.07 24.69
CA GLY A 109 -4.69 0.83 25.98
C GLY A 109 -5.49 1.39 27.16
N VAL A 110 -5.97 2.63 27.08
CA VAL A 110 -6.80 3.23 28.14
C VAL A 110 -8.11 2.46 28.34
N LEU A 111 -8.71 1.96 27.27
CA LEU A 111 -9.93 1.17 27.35
C LEU A 111 -9.69 -0.21 27.97
N ASP A 112 -8.57 -0.85 27.62
CA ASP A 112 -8.19 -2.14 28.19
C ASP A 112 -7.81 -2.01 29.67
N ASP A 113 -7.05 -0.98 30.06
CA ASP A 113 -6.76 -0.66 31.46
C ASP A 113 -8.05 -0.46 32.28
N LEU A 114 -9.03 0.25 31.72
CA LEU A 114 -10.33 0.47 32.36
C LEU A 114 -11.15 -0.83 32.49
N ARG A 115 -11.07 -1.73 31.49
CA ARG A 115 -11.76 -3.04 31.50
C ARG A 115 -11.15 -4.00 32.51
N GLU A 116 -9.83 -3.98 32.67
CA GLU A 116 -9.12 -4.82 33.63
C GLU A 116 -9.27 -4.31 35.08
N GLY A 117 -9.97 -3.18 35.29
CA GLY A 117 -10.26 -2.63 36.61
C GLY A 117 -9.06 -1.95 37.26
N ALA A 118 -7.92 -1.89 36.56
CA ALA A 118 -6.80 -1.05 36.92
C ALA A 118 -7.17 0.38 36.54
N VAL A 119 -7.95 1.08 37.37
CA VAL A 119 -8.07 2.54 37.27
C VAL A 119 -6.74 3.09 37.78
N PRO A 120 -5.81 3.45 36.90
CA PRO A 120 -4.53 3.91 37.38
C PRO A 120 -4.77 5.31 37.96
N ASN A 121 -4.02 5.72 39.00
CA ASN A 121 -4.12 7.07 39.59
C ASN A 121 -3.60 8.17 38.63
N ILE A 122 -3.57 7.92 37.33
CA ILE A 122 -3.20 8.82 36.23
C ILE A 122 -4.02 10.11 36.22
N PRO A 123 -5.33 10.20 36.55
CA PRO A 123 -5.99 11.51 36.60
C PRO A 123 -5.47 12.42 37.74
N ALA A 124 -4.81 11.85 38.75
CA ALA A 124 -4.08 12.63 39.74
C ALA A 124 -2.65 12.97 39.27
N GLU A 125 -1.95 12.03 38.62
CA GLU A 125 -0.55 12.20 38.16
C GLU A 125 -0.40 13.03 36.87
N MET A 126 -1.35 13.00 35.95
CA MET A 126 -1.42 13.89 34.78
C MET A 126 -1.91 15.31 35.12
N GLY A 127 -2.18 15.59 36.40
CA GLY A 127 -2.61 16.91 36.83
C GLY A 127 -4.02 17.29 36.39
N LEU A 128 -4.87 16.35 35.94
CA LEU A 128 -6.27 16.63 35.59
C LEU A 128 -7.05 17.25 36.77
N ARG A 129 -6.76 16.83 38.01
CA ARG A 129 -7.29 17.49 39.22
C ARG A 129 -6.78 18.93 39.39
N ALA A 130 -5.52 19.19 39.05
CA ALA A 130 -4.94 20.53 39.11
C ALA A 130 -5.49 21.43 37.99
N GLU A 131 -5.65 20.89 36.79
CA GLU A 131 -6.21 21.57 35.61
C GLU A 131 -7.71 21.82 35.78
N TRP A 132 -8.46 20.90 36.41
CA TRP A 132 -9.85 21.15 36.83
C TRP A 132 -9.93 22.18 37.97
N LYS A 133 -8.92 22.30 38.83
CA LYS A 133 -8.96 23.29 39.91
C LYS A 133 -8.55 24.69 39.44
N HIS A 134 -7.60 24.79 38.50
CA HIS A 134 -6.99 26.06 38.09
C HIS A 134 -7.40 26.52 36.67
N ASN A 135 -7.81 25.62 35.77
CA ASN A 135 -8.13 25.96 34.38
C ASN A 135 -9.26 25.10 33.79
N ARG A 136 -10.44 25.16 34.41
CA ARG A 136 -11.66 24.45 33.93
C ARG A 136 -12.04 24.83 32.51
N ALA A 137 -11.92 26.12 32.17
CA ALA A 137 -12.26 26.62 30.85
C ALA A 137 -11.34 26.04 29.77
N GLY A 138 -10.02 25.98 30.02
CA GLY A 138 -9.05 25.39 29.09
C GLY A 138 -9.25 23.88 28.91
N LEU A 139 -9.56 23.15 29.99
CA LEU A 139 -9.88 21.74 29.92
C LEU A 139 -11.16 21.49 29.09
N LEU A 140 -12.25 22.20 29.40
CA LEU A 140 -13.52 22.06 28.68
C LEU A 140 -13.39 22.47 27.22
N ALA A 141 -12.61 23.50 26.91
CA ALA A 141 -12.33 23.90 25.53
C ALA A 141 -11.57 22.81 24.75
N ARG A 142 -10.58 22.16 25.38
CA ARG A 142 -9.85 21.04 24.76
C ARG A 142 -10.75 19.83 24.52
N ILE A 143 -11.54 19.44 25.52
CA ILE A 143 -12.51 18.34 25.39
C ILE A 143 -13.53 18.66 24.29
N GLY A 144 -14.07 19.87 24.30
CA GLY A 144 -15.01 20.35 23.28
C GLY A 144 -14.41 20.35 21.87
N ALA A 145 -13.17 20.82 21.70
CA ALA A 145 -12.49 20.81 20.41
C ALA A 145 -12.26 19.38 19.88
N VAL A 146 -11.82 18.46 20.74
CA VAL A 146 -11.64 17.05 20.37
C VAL A 146 -12.98 16.40 20.00
N ALA A 147 -14.03 16.64 20.79
CA ALA A 147 -15.37 16.12 20.51
C ALA A 147 -15.93 16.66 19.19
N ALA A 148 -15.79 17.97 18.94
CA ALA A 148 -16.25 18.60 17.70
C ALA A 148 -15.48 18.08 16.47
N ALA A 149 -14.16 17.94 16.56
CA ALA A 149 -13.35 17.38 15.49
C ALA A 149 -13.72 15.92 15.19
N SER A 150 -13.94 15.12 16.23
CA SER A 150 -14.35 13.72 16.11
C SER A 150 -15.73 13.60 15.45
N LEU A 151 -16.69 14.41 15.89
CA LEU A 151 -18.04 14.44 15.30
C LEU A 151 -18.01 14.91 13.84
N GLY A 152 -17.23 15.95 13.54
CA GLY A 152 -17.03 16.45 12.18
C GLY A 152 -16.46 15.37 11.26
N ALA A 153 -15.45 14.62 11.72
CA ALA A 153 -14.89 13.49 10.97
C ALA A 153 -15.94 12.40 10.70
N VAL A 154 -16.76 12.03 11.69
CA VAL A 154 -17.85 11.04 11.53
C VAL A 154 -18.88 11.52 10.52
N LEU A 155 -19.31 12.78 10.58
CA LEU A 155 -20.29 13.34 9.65
C LEU A 155 -19.76 13.38 8.23
N ILE A 156 -18.48 13.75 8.02
CA ILE A 156 -17.84 13.73 6.69
C ILE A 156 -17.79 12.31 6.13
N VAL A 157 -17.40 11.32 6.94
CA VAL A 157 -17.37 9.92 6.51
C VAL A 157 -18.78 9.44 6.14
N ARG A 158 -19.80 9.81 6.93
CA ARG A 158 -21.20 9.45 6.65
C ARG A 158 -21.72 10.10 5.38
N ALA A 159 -21.44 11.38 5.17
CA ALA A 159 -21.81 12.12 3.96
C ALA A 159 -21.15 11.54 2.70
N ARG A 160 -19.90 11.07 2.80
CA ARG A 160 -19.18 10.40 1.71
C ARG A 160 -19.75 9.03 1.37
N ARG A 161 -20.32 8.31 2.35
CA ARG A 161 -21.00 7.02 2.11
C ARG A 161 -22.36 7.20 1.44
N THR A 162 -23.08 8.27 1.75
CA THR A 162 -24.36 8.59 1.10
C THR A 162 -24.18 9.15 -0.32
N ALA A 163 -23.01 9.71 -0.62
CA ALA A 163 -22.64 10.19 -1.96
C ALA A 163 -22.02 9.11 -2.85
N ALA A 164 -22.06 7.83 -2.45
CA ALA A 164 -21.71 6.75 -3.36
C ALA A 164 -22.65 6.82 -4.59
N PRO A 165 -22.11 6.91 -5.82
CA PRO A 165 -22.94 7.02 -7.01
C PRO A 165 -23.86 5.81 -7.08
N ASP A 166 -25.13 6.07 -7.40
CA ASP A 166 -26.10 5.06 -7.77
C ASP A 166 -25.45 4.18 -8.85
N VAL A 167 -25.05 2.96 -8.47
CA VAL A 167 -24.60 1.98 -9.45
C VAL A 167 -25.88 1.55 -10.13
N SER A 168 -26.22 2.23 -11.23
CA SER A 168 -27.30 1.82 -12.12
C SER A 168 -27.18 0.32 -12.32
N PRO A 169 -28.25 -0.47 -12.06
CA PRO A 169 -28.19 -1.91 -12.28
C PRO A 169 -27.71 -2.15 -13.71
N ALA A 170 -26.69 -2.99 -13.85
CA ALA A 170 -26.09 -3.34 -15.13
C ALA A 170 -27.23 -3.66 -16.14
N PRO A 171 -27.14 -3.17 -17.40
CA PRO A 171 -28.17 -3.44 -18.38
C PRO A 171 -28.35 -4.95 -18.47
N GLU A 172 -29.59 -5.39 -18.24
CA GLU A 172 -30.05 -6.76 -18.29
C GLU A 172 -29.40 -7.45 -19.50
N ARG A 173 -28.58 -8.48 -19.25
CA ARG A 173 -28.01 -9.31 -20.32
C ARG A 173 -29.18 -9.88 -21.09
N ARG A 174 -29.50 -9.31 -22.25
CA ARG A 174 -30.34 -9.97 -23.24
C ARG A 174 -29.67 -11.31 -23.54
N SER A 175 -30.33 -12.38 -23.13
CA SER A 175 -29.97 -13.74 -23.51
C SER A 175 -30.05 -13.83 -25.02
N ILE A 176 -28.90 -13.76 -25.69
CA ILE A 176 -28.73 -14.27 -27.04
C ILE A 176 -28.87 -15.80 -26.97
N THR A 177 -30.12 -16.24 -26.94
CA THR A 177 -30.54 -17.61 -27.19
C THR A 177 -31.62 -17.49 -28.25
N GLY A 178 -31.28 -17.92 -29.45
CA GLY A 178 -32.17 -17.88 -30.60
C GLY A 178 -31.49 -17.27 -31.81
N ASP A 179 -31.07 -18.15 -32.71
CA ASP A 179 -30.94 -17.90 -34.14
C ASP A 179 -29.67 -17.20 -34.66
N VAL A 180 -28.51 -17.85 -34.48
CA VAL A 180 -27.31 -17.62 -35.32
C VAL A 180 -27.03 -18.88 -36.17
N GLY A 181 -28.06 -19.69 -36.42
CA GLY A 181 -27.93 -20.99 -37.08
C GLY A 181 -28.27 -21.01 -38.57
N GLU A 182 -29.14 -20.12 -39.06
CA GLU A 182 -29.72 -20.27 -40.40
C GLU A 182 -29.29 -19.25 -41.45
N THR A 183 -28.74 -18.09 -41.06
CA THR A 183 -28.39 -17.04 -42.02
C THR A 183 -26.99 -17.17 -42.62
N ALA A 184 -26.04 -17.83 -41.94
CA ALA A 184 -24.66 -17.97 -42.42
C ALA A 184 -24.45 -19.12 -43.45
N LEU A 185 -25.41 -20.04 -43.57
CA LEU A 185 -25.31 -21.17 -44.50
C LEU A 185 -25.81 -20.85 -45.90
N THR A 186 -26.67 -19.84 -46.06
CA THR A 186 -27.23 -19.47 -47.38
C THR A 186 -26.35 -18.48 -48.14
N GLU A 187 -25.48 -17.74 -47.46
CA GLU A 187 -24.59 -16.76 -48.11
C GLU A 187 -23.31 -17.39 -48.70
N ASN A 188 -22.79 -18.45 -48.08
CA ASN A 188 -21.59 -19.15 -48.56
C ASN A 188 -21.81 -20.09 -49.75
N LEU A 189 -23.06 -20.45 -50.07
CA LEU A 189 -23.39 -21.26 -51.25
C LEU A 189 -23.60 -20.43 -52.53
N ARG A 190 -23.64 -19.10 -52.43
CA ARG A 190 -23.81 -18.20 -53.60
C ARG A 190 -22.46 -17.72 -54.18
N THR A 191 -21.37 -17.79 -53.40
CA THR A 191 -20.05 -17.29 -53.81
C THR A 191 -19.13 -18.36 -54.42
N SER A 192 -19.50 -19.65 -54.37
CA SER A 192 -18.67 -20.76 -54.88
C SER A 192 -18.98 -21.20 -56.33
N GLY A 193 -19.80 -20.44 -57.06
CA GLY A 193 -20.27 -20.79 -58.41
C GLY A 193 -19.62 -20.05 -59.58
N HIS A 194 -18.61 -19.20 -59.36
CA HIS A 194 -18.14 -18.28 -60.40
C HIS A 194 -16.62 -18.08 -60.40
N ASP A 195 -15.84 -19.15 -60.58
CA ASP A 195 -14.48 -19.03 -61.15
C ASP A 195 -13.93 -20.40 -61.56
N ARG A 196 -14.26 -20.82 -62.80
CA ARG A 196 -13.50 -21.82 -63.55
C ARG A 196 -13.73 -21.62 -65.05
N ALA A 197 -13.00 -20.68 -65.67
CA ALA A 197 -12.76 -20.68 -67.11
C ALA A 197 -11.58 -19.76 -67.49
N GLY A 198 -10.68 -20.26 -68.36
CA GLY A 198 -9.61 -19.51 -69.06
C GLY A 198 -8.29 -19.49 -68.30
N HIS A 199 -7.29 -20.33 -68.55
CA HIS A 199 -6.62 -20.74 -69.80
C HIS A 199 -5.93 -19.61 -70.59
N THR A 200 -4.60 -19.81 -70.72
CA THR A 200 -3.67 -19.40 -71.79
C THR A 200 -3.08 -17.99 -71.78
N GLN A 201 -1.75 -17.91 -71.72
CA GLN A 201 -0.94 -17.04 -72.58
C GLN A 201 0.40 -17.72 -72.95
N PRO A 202 0.83 -17.63 -74.24
CA PRO A 202 2.15 -18.03 -74.71
C PRO A 202 3.07 -16.81 -74.98
N GLY A 203 4.37 -17.08 -75.14
CA GLY A 203 5.31 -16.23 -75.89
C GLY A 203 6.17 -15.31 -75.04
#